data_AF-A0A822E0S0-F1
#
_entry.id   AF-A0A822E0S0-F1
#
_cell.length_a   1.000
_cell.length_b   1.000
_cell.length_c   1.000
_cell.angle_alpha   90.00
_cell.angle_beta   90.00
_cell.angle_gamma   90.00
#
_symmetry.space_group_name_H-M   'P 1'
#
loop_
_entity.id
_entity.type
_entity.pdbx_description
1 polymer ?
#
loop_
_entity_poly.entity_id
_entity_poly.type
_entity_poly.pdbx_seq_one_letter_code
_entity_poly.pdbx_strand_id
1 'polypeptide(L)'
;MDEYKIYYMRRRPNHAHLEIGNTSEYKALRQRLNCKSFKWFLDNVAYEMAEKYPLPPANLVWGEMRNEQYTDKCADTLGNQYGQRVSIGGCHGQGGNQLFRINTEGEWSVDEQCYISERDSIVAR
;
A
#
# COMPACT_ATOMS: atom_id res chain seq x y z
N MET A 1 1.24 15.27 5.92
CA MET A 1 0.14 14.45 6.50
C MET A 1 0.42 14.05 7.95
N ASP A 2 1.32 14.72 8.67
CA ASP A 2 1.58 14.47 10.10
C ASP A 2 1.72 12.97 10.45
N GLU A 3 0.99 12.49 11.44
CA GLU A 3 0.90 11.09 11.85
C GLU A 3 0.23 10.18 10.79
N TYR A 4 -0.60 10.74 9.91
CA TYR A 4 -1.36 9.98 8.91
C TYR A 4 -0.54 9.50 7.71
N LYS A 5 0.71 9.97 7.56
CA LYS A 5 1.61 9.47 6.49
C LYS A 5 1.85 7.95 6.59
N ILE A 6 1.71 7.37 7.79
CA ILE A 6 1.87 5.93 7.99
C ILE A 6 0.83 5.12 7.22
N TYR A 7 -0.39 5.62 7.05
CA TYR A 7 -1.44 4.92 6.32
C TYR A 7 -1.18 4.86 4.82
N TYR A 8 -0.56 5.91 4.28
CA TYR A 8 -0.02 5.88 2.92
C TYR A 8 1.07 4.80 2.78
N MET A 9 2.01 4.75 3.73
CA MET A 9 3.09 3.76 3.72
C MET A 9 2.59 2.33 3.97
N ARG A 10 1.46 2.13 4.67
CA ARG A 10 0.84 0.79 4.78
C ARG A 10 0.37 0.28 3.42
N ARG A 11 -0.16 1.14 2.55
CA ARG A 11 -0.57 0.77 1.19
C ARG A 11 0.61 0.66 0.23
N ARG A 12 1.62 1.53 0.39
CA ARG A 12 2.84 1.60 -0.45
C ARG A 12 4.09 1.44 0.41
N PRO A 13 4.37 0.24 0.95
CA PRO A 13 5.41 0.08 1.95
C PRO A 13 6.83 0.29 1.40
N ASN A 14 7.05 0.02 0.11
CA ASN A 14 8.28 0.37 -0.59
C ASN A 14 8.57 1.89 -0.61
N HIS A 15 7.54 2.75 -0.46
CA HIS A 15 7.73 4.20 -0.45
C HIS A 15 8.32 4.73 0.86
N ALA A 16 8.36 3.91 1.92
CA ALA A 16 9.03 4.28 3.17
C ALA A 16 10.55 4.46 3.00
N HIS A 17 11.11 3.90 1.93
CA HIS A 17 12.54 3.91 1.64
C HIS A 17 12.91 4.88 0.49
N LEU A 18 11.95 5.63 -0.04
CA LEU A 18 12.22 6.58 -1.12
C LEU A 18 12.91 7.84 -0.58
N GLU A 19 13.97 8.26 -1.27
CA GLU A 19 14.52 9.59 -1.09
C GLU A 19 13.56 10.64 -1.66
N ILE A 20 12.95 11.43 -0.78
CA ILE A 20 12.01 12.50 -1.15
C ILE A 20 12.68 13.86 -1.34
N GLY A 21 14.02 13.90 -1.27
CA GLY A 21 14.82 15.13 -1.32
C GLY A 21 14.60 16.05 -0.11
N ASN A 22 15.04 17.30 -0.25
CA ASN A 22 14.95 18.30 0.81
C ASN A 22 13.53 18.89 0.89
N THR A 23 12.88 18.72 2.05
CA THR A 23 11.52 19.22 2.32
C THR A 23 11.46 20.40 3.29
N SER A 24 12.61 21.00 3.60
CA SER A 24 12.73 22.01 4.66
C SER A 24 11.93 23.29 4.36
N GLU A 25 11.97 23.77 3.11
CA GLU A 25 11.23 24.98 2.71
C GLU A 25 9.72 24.82 2.84
N TYR A 26 9.17 23.67 2.42
CA TYR A 26 7.74 23.38 2.54
C TYR A 26 7.29 23.27 4.00
N LYS A 27 8.14 22.66 4.86
CA LYS A 27 7.87 22.58 6.31
C LYS A 27 7.91 23.97 6.96
N ALA A 28 8.90 24.79 6.60
CA ALA A 28 9.01 26.17 7.09
C ALA A 28 7.84 27.05 6.62
N LEU A 29 7.41 26.89 5.36
CA LEU A 29 6.24 27.60 4.84
C LEU A 29 4.98 27.28 5.65
N ARG A 30 4.74 25.99 5.95
CA ARG A 30 3.60 25.55 6.76
C ARG A 30 3.60 26.18 8.16
N GLN A 31 4.78 26.30 8.77
CA GLN A 31 4.93 26.94 10.08
C GLN A 31 4.65 28.45 9.99
N ARG A 32 5.24 29.16 9.01
CA ARG A 32 5.02 30.61 8.83
C ARG A 32 3.55 30.97 8.61
N LEU A 33 2.82 30.13 7.88
CA LEU A 33 1.39 30.33 7.59
C LEU A 33 0.48 29.89 8.75
N ASN A 34 1.02 29.39 9.86
CA ASN A 34 0.24 28.87 11.00
C ASN A 34 -0.85 27.87 10.56
N CYS A 35 -0.52 27.01 9.59
CA CYS A 35 -1.47 26.04 9.05
C CYS A 35 -1.95 25.07 10.15
N LYS A 36 -3.21 24.64 10.05
CA LYS A 36 -3.78 23.63 10.94
C LYS A 36 -3.14 22.25 10.74
N SER A 37 -3.38 21.34 11.69
CA SER A 37 -2.93 19.95 11.59
C SER A 37 -3.71 19.19 10.50
N PHE A 38 -3.12 18.11 9.99
CA PHE A 38 -3.83 17.23 9.07
C PHE A 38 -5.03 16.55 9.74
N LYS A 39 -4.94 16.27 11.05
CA LYS A 39 -6.08 15.85 11.86
C LYS A 39 -7.22 16.86 11.82
N TRP A 40 -6.94 18.15 12.03
CA TRP A 40 -7.97 19.19 11.96
C TRP A 40 -8.65 19.20 10.58
N PHE A 41 -7.87 19.05 9.50
CA PHE A 41 -8.43 18.96 8.16
C PHE A 41 -9.37 17.77 7.99
N LEU A 42 -8.96 16.57 8.44
CA LEU A 42 -9.81 15.38 8.39
C LEU A 42 -11.06 15.53 9.27
N ASP A 43 -10.97 16.15 10.44
CA ASP A 43 -12.11 16.28 11.35
C ASP A 43 -13.11 17.38 10.93
N ASN A 44 -12.66 18.44 10.24
CA ASN A 44 -13.47 19.66 10.04
C ASN A 44 -13.79 19.94 8.56
N VAL A 45 -12.95 19.51 7.62
CA VAL A 45 -13.11 19.77 6.19
C VAL A 45 -13.46 18.50 5.43
N ALA A 46 -12.75 17.41 5.74
CA ALA A 46 -12.87 16.13 5.05
C ALA A 46 -13.41 15.03 5.97
N TYR A 47 -14.43 15.36 6.78
CA TYR A 47 -14.98 14.51 7.85
C TYR A 47 -15.55 13.17 7.35
N GLU A 48 -16.07 13.13 6.13
CA GLU A 48 -16.59 11.90 5.53
C GLU A 48 -15.48 10.93 5.07
N MET A 49 -14.21 11.37 5.04
CA MET A 49 -13.13 10.57 4.46
C MET A 49 -12.88 9.28 5.23
N ALA A 50 -12.89 9.32 6.55
CA ALA A 50 -12.61 8.13 7.35
C ALA A 50 -13.76 7.10 7.28
N GLU A 51 -14.98 7.55 7.02
CA GLU A 51 -16.14 6.68 6.81
C GLU A 51 -16.09 6.01 5.42
N LYS A 52 -15.84 6.81 4.37
CA LYS A 52 -15.78 6.31 2.98
C LYS A 52 -14.50 5.52 2.69
N TYR A 53 -13.40 5.88 3.33
CA TYR A 53 -12.07 5.29 3.15
C TYR A 53 -11.41 5.03 4.50
N PRO A 54 -11.78 3.91 5.17
CA PRO A 54 -11.21 3.54 6.45
C PRO A 54 -9.67 3.47 6.42
N LEU A 55 -9.08 3.80 7.56
CA LEU A 55 -7.63 3.75 7.73
C LEU A 55 -7.15 2.29 7.67
N PRO A 56 -6.19 1.94 6.80
CA PRO A 56 -5.78 0.56 6.60
C PRO A 56 -5.12 0.00 7.87
N PRO A 57 -5.36 -1.28 8.21
CA PRO A 57 -4.66 -1.98 9.29
C PRO A 57 -3.15 -2.02 9.08
N ALA A 58 -2.39 -2.31 10.14
CA ALA A 58 -0.94 -2.44 10.01
C ALA A 58 -0.57 -3.68 9.18
N ASN A 59 0.48 -3.57 8.36
CA ASN A 59 1.05 -4.71 7.64
C ASN A 59 1.82 -5.61 8.61
N LEU A 60 1.59 -6.93 8.53
CA LEU A 60 2.43 -7.95 9.16
C LEU A 60 3.70 -8.18 8.35
N VAL A 61 3.53 -8.29 7.02
CA VAL A 61 4.61 -8.52 6.07
C VAL A 61 4.24 -7.90 4.72
N TRP A 62 5.25 -7.53 3.96
CA TRP A 62 5.11 -7.06 2.58
C TRP A 62 6.38 -7.40 1.79
N GLY A 63 6.25 -7.52 0.48
CA GLY A 63 7.36 -7.84 -0.41
C GLY A 63 6.94 -8.66 -1.62
N GLU A 64 7.93 -9.24 -2.29
CA GLU A 64 7.69 -10.23 -3.34
C GLU A 64 7.24 -11.56 -2.74
N MET A 65 6.21 -12.17 -3.30
CA MET A 65 5.85 -13.56 -2.98
C MET A 65 6.65 -14.49 -3.88
N ARG A 66 7.85 -14.84 -3.44
CA ARG A 66 8.81 -15.69 -4.17
C ARG A 66 8.53 -17.17 -3.90
N ASN A 67 8.55 -17.98 -4.95
CA ASN A 67 8.45 -19.43 -4.81
C ASN A 67 9.72 -19.98 -4.14
N GLU A 68 9.55 -20.83 -3.13
CA GLU A 68 10.66 -21.37 -2.34
C GLU A 68 11.57 -22.30 -3.16
N GLN A 69 11.00 -23.11 -4.05
CA GLN A 69 11.74 -24.06 -4.88
C GLN A 69 12.32 -23.39 -6.14
N TYR A 70 11.53 -22.54 -6.79
CA TYR A 70 11.90 -21.82 -8.00
C TYR A 70 12.14 -20.35 -7.65
N THR A 71 13.31 -20.07 -7.09
CA THR A 71 13.58 -18.76 -6.49
C THR A 71 13.56 -17.61 -7.49
N ASP A 72 13.68 -17.84 -8.79
CA ASP A 72 13.53 -16.81 -9.83
C ASP A 72 12.05 -16.53 -10.18
N LYS A 73 11.10 -17.23 -9.56
CA LYS A 73 9.67 -17.11 -9.82
C LYS A 73 8.94 -16.41 -8.68
N CYS A 74 8.18 -15.38 -9.03
CA CYS A 74 7.38 -14.59 -8.13
C CYS A 74 5.92 -14.59 -8.56
N ALA A 75 5.01 -14.50 -7.59
CA ALA A 75 3.63 -14.20 -7.89
C ALA A 75 3.53 -12.82 -8.53
N ASP A 76 2.68 -12.71 -9.54
CA ASP A 76 2.56 -11.54 -10.36
C ASP A 76 1.10 -11.32 -10.72
N THR A 77 0.56 -10.15 -10.39
CA THR A 77 -0.83 -9.82 -10.73
C THR A 77 -1.00 -9.48 -12.20
N LEU A 78 0.06 -9.35 -12.99
CA LEU A 78 0.07 -8.93 -14.40
C LEU A 78 -0.70 -7.62 -14.68
N GLY A 79 -0.87 -6.78 -13.65
CA GLY A 79 -1.71 -5.59 -13.74
C GLY A 79 -3.21 -5.90 -13.87
N ASN A 80 -3.61 -7.10 -13.44
CA ASN A 80 -4.95 -7.62 -13.62
C ASN A 80 -6.05 -6.78 -12.96
N GLN A 81 -7.23 -6.84 -13.56
CA GLN A 81 -8.47 -6.28 -13.03
C GLN A 81 -9.21 -7.31 -12.14
N TYR A 82 -10.31 -6.88 -11.51
CA TYR A 82 -11.16 -7.74 -10.66
C TYR A 82 -11.53 -9.07 -11.34
N GLY A 83 -11.55 -10.16 -10.58
CA GLY A 83 -11.91 -11.51 -11.04
C GLY A 83 -10.82 -12.27 -11.82
N GLN A 84 -9.67 -11.65 -12.08
CA GLN A 84 -8.54 -12.31 -12.73
C GLN A 84 -7.62 -13.00 -11.72
N ARG A 85 -6.93 -14.05 -12.19
CA ARG A 85 -6.04 -14.88 -11.37
C ARG A 85 -4.66 -14.27 -11.24
N VAL A 86 -4.04 -14.42 -10.08
CA VAL A 86 -2.60 -14.17 -9.89
C VAL A 86 -1.83 -15.22 -10.70
N SER A 87 -0.84 -14.76 -11.45
CA SER A 87 0.05 -15.61 -12.24
C SER A 87 1.40 -15.78 -11.53
N ILE A 88 2.28 -16.58 -12.14
CA ILE A 88 3.68 -16.72 -11.72
C ILE A 88 4.55 -16.20 -12.85
N GLY A 89 5.37 -15.18 -12.56
CA GLY A 89 6.30 -14.55 -13.48
C GLY A 89 7.75 -14.63 -12.99
N GLY A 90 8.68 -14.08 -13.77
CA GLY A 90 10.05 -13.88 -13.29
C GLY A 90 10.10 -12.76 -12.26
N CYS A 91 10.80 -12.97 -11.14
CA CYS A 91 11.01 -11.93 -10.14
C CYS A 91 11.84 -10.78 -10.72
N HIS A 92 11.38 -9.53 -10.56
CA HIS A 92 12.09 -8.37 -11.13
C HIS A 92 12.53 -7.30 -10.10
N GLY A 93 12.13 -7.38 -8.83
CA GLY A 93 12.62 -6.46 -7.79
C GLY A 93 12.08 -5.03 -7.88
N GLN A 94 11.10 -4.78 -8.73
CA GLN A 94 10.58 -3.41 -8.99
C GLN A 94 9.32 -3.08 -8.17
N GLY A 95 8.82 -4.04 -7.39
CA GLY A 95 7.54 -3.92 -6.71
C GLY A 95 6.37 -3.97 -7.68
N GLY A 96 5.44 -3.00 -7.61
CA GLY A 96 4.28 -2.93 -8.50
C GLY A 96 3.36 -4.14 -8.37
N ASN A 97 3.08 -4.79 -9.49
CA ASN A 97 2.29 -6.03 -9.60
C ASN A 97 2.92 -7.27 -8.93
N GLN A 98 4.17 -7.18 -8.47
CA GLN A 98 4.83 -8.21 -7.66
C GLN A 98 5.00 -7.80 -6.19
N LEU A 99 4.39 -6.69 -5.75
CA LEU A 99 4.46 -6.22 -4.37
C LEU A 99 3.18 -6.55 -3.59
N PHE A 100 3.23 -7.64 -2.83
CA PHE A 100 2.12 -8.07 -1.99
C PHE A 100 2.29 -7.55 -0.56
N ARG A 101 1.18 -7.39 0.15
CA ARG A 101 1.14 -7.13 1.60
C ARG A 101 0.11 -8.03 2.26
N ILE A 102 0.40 -8.47 3.48
CA ILE A 102 -0.56 -9.14 4.38
C ILE A 102 -0.68 -8.26 5.62
N ASN A 103 -1.90 -7.88 5.97
CA ASN A 103 -2.16 -7.04 7.14
C ASN A 103 -2.56 -7.85 8.38
N THR A 104 -2.70 -7.12 9.49
CA THR A 104 -3.08 -7.64 10.81
C THR A 104 -4.50 -8.24 10.87
N GLU A 105 -5.32 -8.01 9.85
CA GLU A 105 -6.66 -8.59 9.70
C GLU A 105 -6.66 -9.82 8.77
N GLY A 106 -5.48 -10.23 8.28
CA GLY A 106 -5.33 -11.38 7.39
C GLY A 106 -5.63 -11.05 5.92
N GLU A 107 -5.75 -9.78 5.56
CA GLU A 107 -6.00 -9.35 4.18
C GLU A 107 -4.68 -9.29 3.41
N TRP A 108 -4.55 -10.17 2.42
CA TRP A 108 -3.58 -10.05 1.33
C TRP A 108 -4.06 -9.10 0.22
N SER A 109 -3.17 -8.21 -0.20
CA SER A 109 -3.51 -7.17 -1.18
C SER A 109 -2.32 -6.73 -2.01
N VAL A 110 -2.64 -6.19 -3.20
CA VAL A 110 -1.75 -5.42 -4.08
C VAL A 110 -2.51 -4.14 -4.40
N ASP A 111 -1.88 -2.99 -4.20
CA ASP A 111 -2.52 -1.68 -4.40
C ASP A 111 -3.84 -1.54 -3.61
N GLU A 112 -4.98 -1.36 -4.26
CA GLU A 112 -6.30 -1.27 -3.60
C GLU A 112 -7.08 -2.58 -3.66
N GLN A 113 -6.56 -3.60 -4.36
CA GLN A 113 -7.24 -4.88 -4.56
C GLN A 113 -6.87 -5.85 -3.44
N CYS A 114 -7.89 -6.49 -2.89
CA CYS A 114 -7.72 -7.67 -2.05
C CYS A 114 -7.76 -8.92 -2.94
N TYR A 115 -7.08 -9.97 -2.50
CA TYR A 115 -7.15 -11.25 -3.18
C TYR A 115 -7.98 -12.22 -2.33
N ILE A 116 -8.38 -13.36 -2.87
CA ILE A 116 -8.93 -14.50 -2.13
C ILE A 116 -8.50 -15.80 -2.79
N SER A 117 -8.53 -16.89 -2.03
CA SER A 117 -8.21 -18.21 -2.52
C SER A 117 -9.48 -18.85 -3.05
N GLU A 118 -9.47 -19.20 -4.32
CA GLU A 118 -10.53 -19.92 -4.99
C GLU A 118 -9.97 -21.24 -5.52
N ARG A 119 -10.23 -22.32 -4.77
CA ARG A 119 -9.77 -23.69 -5.08
C ARG A 119 -8.25 -23.73 -5.27
N ASP A 120 -7.81 -23.82 -6.52
CA ASP A 120 -6.42 -23.94 -6.97
C ASP A 120 -5.84 -22.60 -7.43
N SER A 121 -6.54 -21.48 -7.20
CA SER A 121 -6.15 -20.17 -7.68
C SER A 121 -6.28 -19.07 -6.62
N ILE A 122 -5.59 -17.96 -6.87
CA ILE A 122 -5.71 -16.71 -6.10
C ILE A 122 -6.32 -15.70 -7.05
N VAL A 123 -7.44 -15.07 -6.68
CA VAL A 123 -8.17 -14.13 -7.55
C VAL A 123 -8.36 -12.78 -6.89
N ALA A 124 -8.38 -11.71 -7.69
CA ALA A 124 -8.70 -10.37 -7.21
C ALA A 124 -10.20 -10.27 -6.86
N ARG A 125 -10.51 -9.73 -5.68
CA ARG A 125 -11.87 -9.48 -5.18
C ARG A 125 -12.16 -7.99 -5.12
#